data_AF-A0A103Y719-F1
#
_entry.id   AF-A0A103Y719-F1
#
_cell.length_a   1.000
_cell.length_b   1.000
_cell.length_c   1.000
_cell.angle_alpha   90.00
_cell.angle_beta   90.00
_cell.angle_gamma   90.00
#
_symmetry.space_group_name_H-M   'P 1'
#
loop_
_entity.id
_entity.type
_entity.pdbx_description
1 polymer ?
#
loop_
_entity_poly.entity_id
_entity_poly.type
_entity_poly.pdbx_seq_one_letter_code
_entity_poly.pdbx_strand_id
1 'polypeptide(L)'
;MKMASSSMIFSFALLACTLCLMTGTSSAQLSHDFYSKSCPKVFQTVGSVIRSAVSKEKRMGASLLRLHFHDCFVNGCDGSILLDDTSSFTGEKTARPNANSVRGFNVIDDVKRSVEKVCPGVVSCADILAISALESTLALGGPSWKVKVGRRDSKSASLSAANSGVIPPPNSTLNNLINRFQAVGLSAKDMVALSGSHTIGQARCTSFRARIYNDRNIDASFARSRQSNCPLPAGSGDNNLAPLDVKTPTYFDNNYYKNLINQQGLLRSDQVLHNGGSTDSLVEQYSRNAGSFNADFAAAMIKMGDIRPLTGSNGEIRKNCRKVNSTSSAQLTTGFYSKTCPKVFHTVGSVVRSAVSKEKRMGASLLRLHFHDCFVNGCDGSILLDDTSSFTGEKTSFANNNSVRGYNVIDDIKSKVEKVCPGVVSRDSKSASLSDANSGVIPPPSSTLSNLRNRFRAVGLSTKDLVALSGAHTIGQARCTTFRARVYNDTNIDASFAKLRRSNCPLPAATSDNNRVPFD
;
A
#
# COMPACT_ATOMS: atom_id res chain seq x y z
N MET A 1 59.14 -38.09 12.59
CA MET A 1 58.43 -36.85 12.17
C MET A 1 56.99 -37.17 11.73
N LYS A 2 56.06 -37.44 12.66
CA LYS A 2 54.61 -37.58 12.35
C LYS A 2 53.76 -37.33 13.61
N MET A 3 53.83 -36.12 14.20
CA MET A 3 52.88 -35.73 15.27
C MET A 3 52.47 -34.24 15.24
N ALA A 4 53.03 -33.42 14.34
CA ALA A 4 52.71 -31.98 14.32
C ALA A 4 51.42 -31.61 13.56
N SER A 5 50.85 -32.52 12.74
CA SER A 5 49.74 -32.17 11.85
C SER A 5 48.35 -32.19 12.51
N SER A 6 48.11 -33.03 13.53
CA SER A 6 46.77 -33.12 14.16
C SER A 6 46.47 -31.95 15.10
N SER A 7 47.51 -31.36 15.74
CA SER A 7 47.32 -30.28 16.71
C SER A 7 46.95 -28.94 16.06
N MET A 8 47.44 -28.67 14.84
CA MET A 8 47.06 -27.48 14.07
C MET A 8 45.60 -27.55 13.56
N ILE A 9 45.14 -28.73 13.14
CA ILE A 9 43.76 -28.92 12.63
C ILE A 9 42.74 -28.73 13.76
N PHE A 10 43.02 -29.26 14.95
CA PHE A 10 42.18 -29.06 16.13
C PHE A 10 42.11 -27.59 16.56
N SER A 11 43.23 -26.87 16.47
CA SER A 11 43.29 -25.44 16.83
C SER A 11 42.52 -24.56 15.84
N PHE A 12 42.57 -24.87 14.53
CA PHE A 12 41.79 -24.16 13.51
C PHE A 12 40.29 -24.44 13.62
N ALA A 13 39.90 -25.68 13.92
CA ALA A 13 38.49 -26.05 14.13
C ALA A 13 37.91 -25.38 15.39
N LEU A 14 38.69 -25.28 16.48
CA LEU A 14 38.27 -24.60 17.70
C LEU A 14 38.11 -23.09 17.46
N LEU A 15 39.04 -22.46 16.72
CA LEU A 15 38.98 -21.04 16.37
C LEU A 15 37.79 -20.72 15.46
N ALA A 16 37.50 -21.57 14.46
CA ALA A 16 36.34 -21.46 13.59
C ALA A 16 35.02 -21.67 14.34
N CYS A 17 34.95 -22.61 15.28
CA CYS A 17 33.79 -22.80 16.17
C CYS A 17 33.56 -21.58 17.06
N THR A 18 34.62 -20.98 17.65
CA THR A 18 34.48 -19.75 18.43
C THR A 18 34.08 -18.54 17.58
N LEU A 19 34.50 -18.46 16.31
CA LEU A 19 34.10 -17.39 15.41
C LEU A 19 32.64 -17.52 14.95
N CYS A 20 32.14 -18.75 14.76
CA CYS A 20 30.71 -19.03 14.53
C CYS A 20 29.83 -18.82 15.77
N LEU A 21 30.39 -18.95 16.98
CA LEU A 21 29.67 -18.62 18.23
C LEU A 21 29.59 -17.10 18.48
N MET A 22 30.42 -16.30 17.82
CA MET A 22 30.38 -14.83 17.85
C MET A 22 29.47 -14.22 16.77
N THR A 23 28.94 -15.01 15.83
CA THR A 23 27.80 -14.58 14.99
C THR A 23 26.51 -14.73 15.79
N GLY A 24 26.42 -14.02 16.91
CA GLY A 24 25.16 -13.83 17.60
C GLY A 24 24.19 -13.15 16.64
N THR A 25 22.98 -13.68 16.52
CA THR A 25 21.87 -12.97 15.88
C THR A 25 21.57 -11.73 16.71
N SER A 26 22.18 -10.60 16.35
CA SER A 26 21.84 -9.29 16.89
C SER A 26 20.41 -8.98 16.46
N SER A 27 19.45 -9.27 17.34
CA SER A 27 18.11 -8.70 17.23
C SER A 27 18.25 -7.23 17.54
N ALA A 28 18.16 -6.37 16.52
CA ALA A 28 18.17 -4.93 16.73
C ALA A 28 16.95 -4.56 17.57
N GLN A 29 17.15 -4.30 18.86
CA GLN A 29 16.09 -3.80 19.74
C GLN A 29 15.86 -2.31 19.46
N LEU A 30 14.62 -1.85 19.66
CA LEU A 30 14.32 -0.42 19.55
C LEU A 30 15.09 0.35 20.63
N SER A 31 15.68 1.48 20.25
CA SER A 31 16.40 2.36 21.16
C SER A 31 16.12 3.81 20.87
N HIS A 32 16.28 4.68 21.86
CA HIS A 32 16.12 6.13 21.72
C HIS A 32 17.24 6.76 20.87
N ASP A 33 18.41 6.13 20.84
CA ASP A 33 19.63 6.62 20.19
C ASP A 33 19.97 5.84 18.91
N PHE A 34 19.07 4.99 18.41
CA PHE A 34 19.30 4.12 17.24
C PHE A 34 19.79 4.90 16.00
N TYR A 35 19.29 6.13 15.79
CA TYR A 35 19.69 7.00 14.68
C TYR A 35 20.79 8.02 15.03
N SER A 36 21.33 8.03 16.25
CA SER A 36 22.28 9.05 16.71
C SER A 36 23.52 9.18 15.82
N LYS A 37 24.00 8.08 15.24
CA LYS A 37 25.15 8.06 14.32
C LYS A 37 24.74 8.08 12.85
N SER A 38 23.72 7.31 12.48
CA SER A 38 23.33 7.09 11.07
C SER A 38 22.42 8.17 10.50
N CYS A 39 21.65 8.87 11.35
CA CYS A 39 20.79 9.98 10.96
C CYS A 39 20.54 10.95 12.13
N PRO A 40 21.57 11.67 12.61
CA PRO A 40 21.48 12.53 13.80
C PRO A 40 20.41 13.64 13.71
N LYS A 41 20.02 14.02 12.49
CA LYS A 41 19.03 15.08 12.22
C LYS A 41 17.59 14.58 12.05
N VAL A 42 17.31 13.28 12.27
CA VAL A 42 15.97 12.71 11.99
C VAL A 42 14.85 13.41 12.76
N PHE A 43 14.96 13.54 14.09
CA PHE A 43 13.94 14.17 14.92
C PHE A 43 13.72 15.64 14.54
N GLN A 44 14.80 16.39 14.32
CA GLN A 44 14.71 17.79 13.87
C GLN A 44 14.00 17.90 12.51
N THR A 45 14.32 17.02 11.56
CA THR A 45 13.77 17.03 10.20
C THR A 45 12.28 16.70 10.22
N VAL A 46 11.89 15.62 10.90
CA VAL A 46 10.49 15.23 11.09
C VAL A 46 9.72 16.36 11.78
N GLY A 47 10.23 16.83 12.92
CA GLY A 47 9.58 17.88 13.70
C GLY A 47 9.36 19.19 12.94
N SER A 48 10.30 19.59 12.07
CA SER A 48 10.13 20.79 11.23
C SER A 48 8.93 20.67 10.30
N VAL A 49 8.80 19.54 9.59
CA VAL A 49 7.68 19.31 8.66
C VAL A 49 6.36 19.20 9.43
N ILE A 50 6.34 18.48 10.55
CA ILE A 50 5.14 18.32 11.38
C ILE A 50 4.67 19.66 11.96
N ARG A 51 5.57 20.45 12.55
CA ARG A 51 5.21 21.78 13.08
C ARG A 51 4.69 22.72 12.00
N SER A 52 5.23 22.65 10.78
CA SER A 52 4.71 23.40 9.62
C SER A 52 3.30 22.93 9.20
N ALA A 53 3.04 21.62 9.22
CA ALA A 53 1.71 21.09 8.92
C ALA A 53 0.69 21.48 10.00
N VAL A 54 1.06 21.38 11.28
CA VAL A 54 0.21 21.74 12.42
C VAL A 54 -0.04 23.25 12.51
N SER A 55 0.92 24.10 12.13
CA SER A 55 0.70 25.54 12.09
C SER A 55 -0.30 25.97 11.01
N LYS A 56 -0.32 25.25 9.87
CA LYS A 56 -1.32 25.46 8.80
C LYS A 56 -2.70 24.95 9.20
N GLU A 57 -2.76 23.80 9.88
CA GLU A 57 -4.01 23.22 10.36
C GLU A 57 -3.78 22.51 11.70
N LYS A 58 -4.21 23.12 12.82
CA LYS A 58 -3.99 22.56 14.17
C LYS A 58 -4.50 21.13 14.33
N ARG A 59 -5.66 20.81 13.73
CA ARG A 59 -6.25 19.47 13.74
C ARG A 59 -5.36 18.40 13.09
N MET A 60 -4.38 18.77 12.27
CA MET A 60 -3.43 17.81 11.69
C MET A 60 -2.63 17.08 12.77
N GLY A 61 -2.30 17.73 13.89
CA GLY A 61 -1.58 17.07 14.98
C GLY A 61 -2.37 15.90 15.58
N ALA A 62 -3.66 16.11 15.87
CA ALA A 62 -4.56 15.03 16.29
C ALA A 62 -4.70 13.93 15.23
N SER A 63 -4.66 14.31 13.94
CA SER A 63 -4.80 13.37 12.83
C SER A 63 -3.59 12.43 12.71
N LEU A 64 -2.38 12.97 12.92
CA LEU A 64 -1.13 12.22 12.88
C LEU A 64 -0.94 11.34 14.12
N LEU A 65 -1.34 11.82 15.30
CA LEU A 65 -1.38 11.00 16.51
C LEU A 65 -2.33 9.81 16.33
N ARG A 66 -3.53 10.06 15.80
CA ARG A 66 -4.49 9.00 15.45
C ARG A 66 -3.95 8.04 14.39
N LEU A 67 -3.23 8.54 13.38
CA LEU A 67 -2.62 7.71 12.35
C LEU A 67 -1.62 6.71 12.95
N HIS A 68 -0.81 7.12 13.93
CA HIS A 68 0.10 6.22 14.63
C HIS A 68 -0.64 5.18 15.49
N PHE A 69 -1.68 5.57 16.24
CA PHE A 69 -2.52 4.62 16.98
C PHE A 69 -3.12 3.56 16.05
N HIS A 70 -3.66 3.98 14.91
CA HIS A 70 -4.30 3.08 13.95
C HIS A 70 -3.30 2.11 13.28
N ASP A 71 -2.04 2.50 13.09
CA ASP A 71 -0.97 1.60 12.65
C ASP A 71 -0.74 0.49 13.69
N CYS A 72 -0.48 0.89 14.94
CA CYS A 72 -0.07 -0.01 16.01
C CYS A 72 -1.11 -1.09 16.37
N PHE A 73 -2.40 -0.79 16.28
CA PHE A 73 -3.47 -1.68 16.77
C PHE A 73 -3.86 -2.80 15.81
N VAL A 74 -3.43 -2.76 14.54
CA VAL A 74 -3.78 -3.80 13.55
C VAL A 74 -2.75 -4.93 13.57
N ASN A 75 -1.59 -4.73 12.94
CA ASN A 75 -0.53 -5.74 12.84
C ASN A 75 0.69 -5.44 13.72
N GLY A 76 0.75 -4.23 14.29
CA GLY A 76 1.89 -3.72 15.05
C GLY A 76 2.29 -2.35 14.54
N CYS A 77 3.14 -1.64 15.26
CA CYS A 77 3.65 -0.35 14.80
C CYS A 77 4.69 -0.58 13.69
N ASP A 78 4.25 -0.87 12.47
CA ASP A 78 5.10 -1.33 11.37
C ASP A 78 4.90 -0.53 10.06
N GLY A 79 4.10 0.54 10.09
CA GLY A 79 3.84 1.41 8.95
C GLY A 79 2.99 0.76 7.85
N SER A 80 2.35 -0.38 8.09
CA SER A 80 1.46 -1.06 7.14
C SER A 80 0.25 -0.21 6.77
N ILE A 81 -0.25 0.64 7.68
CA ILE A 81 -1.36 1.57 7.40
C ILE A 81 -1.07 2.52 6.23
N LEU A 82 0.22 2.78 5.96
CA LEU A 82 0.66 3.70 4.93
C LEU A 82 0.70 3.07 3.54
N LEU A 83 0.62 1.74 3.41
CA LEU A 83 0.67 1.07 2.11
C LEU A 83 -0.59 1.37 1.27
N ASP A 84 -0.39 1.58 -0.03
CA ASP A 84 -1.48 1.55 -1.02
C ASP A 84 -1.76 0.10 -1.44
N ASP A 85 -2.92 -0.16 -2.03
CA ASP A 85 -3.31 -1.48 -2.54
C ASP A 85 -2.32 -1.96 -3.62
N THR A 86 -2.12 -3.28 -3.67
CA THR A 86 -1.32 -3.97 -4.69
C THR A 86 -2.07 -5.17 -5.26
N SER A 87 -1.51 -5.86 -6.24
CA SER A 87 -2.08 -7.11 -6.75
C SER A 87 -2.05 -8.25 -5.71
N SER A 88 -1.14 -8.21 -4.74
CA SER A 88 -0.94 -9.27 -3.74
C SER A 88 -1.63 -9.02 -2.40
N PHE A 89 -2.03 -7.77 -2.10
CA PHE A 89 -2.77 -7.45 -0.88
C PHE A 89 -3.59 -6.15 -1.04
N THR A 90 -4.67 -6.06 -0.26
CA THR A 90 -5.44 -4.82 -0.08
C THR A 90 -5.01 -4.13 1.21
N GLY A 91 -4.64 -2.86 1.10
CA GLY A 91 -4.17 -2.03 2.19
C GLY A 91 -5.26 -1.65 3.19
N GLU A 92 -4.86 -0.95 4.25
CA GLU A 92 -5.73 -0.67 5.39
C GLU A 92 -6.53 0.63 5.24
N LYS A 93 -6.19 1.48 4.28
CA LYS A 93 -6.76 2.83 4.12
C LYS A 93 -8.27 2.83 3.88
N THR A 94 -8.77 1.81 3.20
CA THR A 94 -10.20 1.64 2.88
C THR A 94 -10.95 0.83 3.92
N ALA A 95 -10.29 0.39 5.00
CA ALA A 95 -10.95 -0.27 6.13
C ALA A 95 -11.98 0.66 6.79
N ARG A 96 -13.07 0.11 7.32
CA ARG A 96 -14.13 0.87 7.99
C ARG A 96 -13.63 1.88 9.04
N PRO A 97 -12.67 1.56 9.94
CA PRO A 97 -12.15 2.55 10.90
C PRO A 97 -11.29 3.66 10.25
N ASN A 98 -10.82 3.48 9.02
CA ASN A 98 -9.85 4.34 8.34
C ASN A 98 -10.46 5.17 7.21
N ALA A 99 -11.40 4.60 6.45
CA ALA A 99 -11.99 5.18 5.27
C ALA A 99 -12.66 6.53 5.56
N ASN A 100 -12.25 7.57 4.82
CA ASN A 100 -12.75 8.94 4.97
C ASN A 100 -12.66 9.45 6.43
N SER A 101 -11.64 9.01 7.16
CA SER A 101 -11.45 9.30 8.58
C SER A 101 -9.98 9.49 8.94
N VAL A 102 -9.13 8.48 8.76
CA VAL A 102 -7.67 8.62 8.93
C VAL A 102 -7.13 9.51 7.81
N ARG A 103 -6.25 10.45 8.17
CA ARG A 103 -5.64 11.41 7.23
C ARG A 103 -4.24 11.80 7.69
N GLY A 104 -3.55 12.59 6.88
CA GLY A 104 -2.16 13.00 7.12
C GLY A 104 -1.13 12.18 6.34
N PHE A 105 -1.57 11.25 5.48
CA PHE A 105 -0.69 10.47 4.61
C PHE A 105 0.24 11.35 3.76
N ASN A 106 -0.27 12.45 3.21
CA ASN A 106 0.52 13.41 2.44
C ASN A 106 1.58 14.11 3.31
N VAL A 107 1.28 14.40 4.58
CA VAL A 107 2.27 14.98 5.51
C VAL A 107 3.37 13.96 5.79
N ILE A 108 3.02 12.68 5.98
CA ILE A 108 4.02 11.61 6.11
C ILE A 108 4.86 11.46 4.84
N ASP A 109 4.27 11.60 3.65
CA ASP A 109 5.01 11.61 2.39
C ASP A 109 6.01 12.79 2.34
N ASP A 110 5.62 13.97 2.82
CA ASP A 110 6.48 15.17 2.89
C ASP A 110 7.63 14.99 3.89
N VAL A 111 7.32 14.42 5.06
CA VAL A 111 8.32 14.03 6.05
C VAL A 111 9.31 13.06 5.44
N LYS A 112 8.81 12.00 4.79
CA LYS A 112 9.66 10.97 4.19
C LYS A 112 10.57 11.56 3.11
N ARG A 113 10.05 12.41 2.22
CA ARG A 113 10.88 13.10 1.22
C ARG A 113 11.94 14.00 1.86
N SER A 114 11.64 14.62 2.99
CA SER A 114 12.61 15.46 3.71
C SER A 114 13.68 14.62 4.40
N VAL A 115 13.28 13.52 5.03
CA VAL A 115 14.20 12.58 5.69
C VAL A 115 15.12 11.88 4.68
N GLU A 116 14.59 11.44 3.53
CA GLU A 116 15.39 10.80 2.47
C GLU A 116 16.42 11.75 1.84
N LYS A 117 16.22 13.08 1.91
CA LYS A 117 17.25 14.06 1.48
C LYS A 117 18.42 14.16 2.45
N VAL A 118 18.17 13.91 3.74
CA VAL A 118 19.17 14.06 4.80
C VAL A 118 19.85 12.73 5.11
N CYS A 119 19.09 11.64 5.09
CA CYS A 119 19.54 10.29 5.45
C CYS A 119 18.91 9.24 4.52
N PRO A 120 19.37 9.14 3.25
CA PRO A 120 18.78 8.26 2.26
C PRO A 120 18.77 6.80 2.70
N GLY A 121 17.60 6.15 2.68
CA GLY A 121 17.45 4.71 2.97
C GLY A 121 17.74 4.29 4.41
N VAL A 122 17.78 5.23 5.37
CA VAL A 122 18.12 4.93 6.78
C VAL A 122 16.88 4.77 7.66
N VAL A 123 15.87 5.64 7.48
CA VAL A 123 14.75 5.79 8.43
C VAL A 123 13.48 5.15 7.88
N SER A 124 12.86 4.25 8.64
CA SER A 124 11.61 3.60 8.24
C SER A 124 10.42 4.56 8.29
N CYS A 125 9.38 4.26 7.54
CA CYS A 125 8.11 4.99 7.65
C CYS A 125 7.39 4.71 8.97
N ALA A 126 7.54 3.50 9.53
CA ALA A 126 7.10 3.16 10.88
C ALA A 126 7.69 4.08 11.96
N ASP A 127 9.00 4.36 11.91
CA ASP A 127 9.62 5.32 12.84
C ASP A 127 9.20 6.76 12.56
N ILE A 128 8.96 7.12 11.29
CA ILE A 128 8.37 8.43 10.97
C ILE A 128 6.99 8.59 11.62
N LEU A 129 6.14 7.56 11.66
CA LEU A 129 4.85 7.63 12.36
C LEU A 129 5.03 7.86 13.86
N ALA A 130 5.91 7.10 14.51
CA ALA A 130 6.17 7.22 15.94
C ALA A 130 6.72 8.61 16.32
N ILE A 131 7.68 9.13 15.54
CA ILE A 131 8.23 10.49 15.75
C ILE A 131 7.17 11.55 15.44
N SER A 132 6.34 11.35 14.40
CA SER A 132 5.26 12.28 14.06
C SER A 132 4.21 12.40 15.15
N ALA A 133 3.91 11.31 15.87
CA ALA A 133 3.01 11.33 17.03
C ALA A 133 3.57 12.18 18.18
N LEU A 134 4.88 12.06 18.49
CA LEU A 134 5.57 12.92 19.46
C LEU A 134 5.50 14.39 19.04
N GLU A 135 5.97 14.70 17.83
CA GLU A 135 6.06 16.07 17.34
C GLU A 135 4.69 16.74 17.22
N SER A 136 3.66 15.97 16.88
CA SER A 136 2.26 16.45 16.85
C SER A 136 1.74 16.79 18.24
N THR A 137 2.06 15.97 19.24
CA THR A 137 1.66 16.20 20.63
C THR A 137 2.36 17.45 21.19
N LEU A 138 3.68 17.56 20.96
CA LEU A 138 4.46 18.74 21.35
C LEU A 138 3.98 20.03 20.67
N ALA A 139 3.68 19.98 19.38
CA ALA A 139 3.19 21.14 18.63
C ALA A 139 1.83 21.66 19.11
N LEU A 140 1.09 20.84 19.87
CA LEU A 140 -0.19 21.17 20.48
C LEU A 140 -0.08 21.39 22.00
N GLY A 141 1.13 21.49 22.56
CA GLY A 141 1.38 21.81 23.97
C GLY A 141 1.40 20.61 24.92
N GLY A 142 1.36 19.39 24.39
CA GLY A 142 1.31 18.16 25.18
C GLY A 142 2.68 17.72 25.73
N PRO A 143 2.72 16.58 26.45
CA PRO A 143 3.93 16.08 27.07
C PRO A 143 4.94 15.56 26.04
N SER A 144 6.21 15.56 26.45
CA SER A 144 7.30 14.90 25.73
C SER A 144 7.54 13.49 26.25
N TRP A 145 8.01 12.61 25.39
CA TRP A 145 8.56 11.30 25.78
C TRP A 145 9.73 10.94 24.88
N LYS A 146 10.59 10.05 25.39
CA LYS A 146 11.68 9.49 24.58
C LYS A 146 11.08 8.42 23.66
N VAL A 147 10.94 8.72 22.37
CA VAL A 147 10.48 7.74 21.38
C VAL A 147 11.56 6.68 21.19
N LYS A 148 11.23 5.39 21.31
CA LYS A 148 12.14 4.32 20.85
C LYS A 148 11.99 4.18 19.33
N VAL A 149 13.10 4.10 18.61
CA VAL A 149 13.15 3.98 17.14
C VAL A 149 14.07 2.83 16.72
N GLY A 150 14.11 2.50 15.43
CA GLY A 150 14.77 1.32 14.88
C GLY A 150 13.83 0.30 14.26
N ARG A 151 12.57 0.69 14.01
CA ARG A 151 11.56 -0.16 13.37
C ARG A 151 11.91 -0.39 11.91
N ARG A 152 11.44 -1.51 11.37
CA ARG A 152 11.36 -1.82 9.95
C ARG A 152 9.93 -1.68 9.48
N ASP A 153 9.78 -1.30 8.23
CA ASP A 153 8.50 -1.22 7.55
C ASP A 153 7.99 -2.61 7.19
N SER A 154 6.68 -2.81 7.34
CA SER A 154 5.99 -3.99 6.83
C SER A 154 6.00 -4.04 5.31
N LYS A 155 6.03 -5.27 4.78
CA LYS A 155 5.97 -5.59 3.35
C LYS A 155 4.55 -5.96 2.90
N SER A 156 3.57 -5.91 3.79
CA SER A 156 2.17 -6.13 3.47
C SER A 156 1.26 -5.34 4.41
N ALA A 157 -0.02 -5.29 4.06
CA ALA A 157 -1.08 -4.71 4.87
C ALA A 157 -2.32 -5.61 4.76
N SER A 158 -3.28 -5.45 5.68
CA SER A 158 -4.48 -6.30 5.68
C SER A 158 -5.75 -5.53 5.98
N LEU A 159 -6.56 -5.33 4.93
CA LEU A 159 -7.91 -4.77 5.04
C LEU A 159 -8.80 -5.54 6.03
N SER A 160 -8.73 -6.88 6.02
CA SER A 160 -9.55 -7.73 6.90
C SER A 160 -9.12 -7.61 8.35
N ALA A 161 -7.81 -7.56 8.62
CA ALA A 161 -7.28 -7.35 9.97
C ALA A 161 -7.73 -5.99 10.52
N ALA A 162 -7.64 -4.92 9.72
CA ALA A 162 -8.12 -3.60 10.14
C ALA A 162 -9.63 -3.55 10.39
N ASN A 163 -10.42 -4.41 9.74
CA ASN A 163 -11.87 -4.53 9.93
C ASN A 163 -12.30 -5.51 11.05
N SER A 164 -11.38 -6.27 11.63
CA SER A 164 -11.66 -7.31 12.65
C SER A 164 -12.21 -6.76 13.96
N GLY A 165 -12.16 -5.44 14.16
CA GLY A 165 -12.58 -4.77 15.39
C GLY A 165 -11.45 -4.54 16.39
N VAL A 166 -10.21 -4.94 16.10
CA VAL A 166 -9.03 -4.65 16.96
C VAL A 166 -8.88 -3.16 17.29
N ILE A 167 -9.23 -2.27 16.34
CA ILE A 167 -9.38 -0.84 16.59
C ILE A 167 -10.74 -0.61 17.30
N PRO A 168 -10.75 -0.08 18.53
CA PRO A 168 -11.99 0.10 19.27
C PRO A 168 -12.98 1.06 18.56
N PRO A 169 -14.24 0.65 18.34
CA PRO A 169 -15.25 1.54 17.76
C PRO A 169 -15.73 2.60 18.76
N PRO A 170 -16.30 3.73 18.28
CA PRO A 170 -16.74 4.86 19.12
C PRO A 170 -17.90 4.54 20.07
N ASN A 171 -18.55 3.38 19.89
CA ASN A 171 -19.64 2.89 20.72
C ASN A 171 -19.24 1.75 21.67
N SER A 172 -17.94 1.51 21.87
CA SER A 172 -17.43 0.45 22.74
C SER A 172 -17.88 0.61 24.20
N THR A 173 -18.10 -0.52 24.87
CA THR A 173 -18.28 -0.58 26.33
C THR A 173 -16.94 -0.55 27.05
N LEU A 174 -16.93 -0.21 28.34
CA LEU A 174 -15.70 -0.19 29.15
C LEU A 174 -14.97 -1.55 29.13
N ASN A 175 -15.68 -2.66 29.33
CA ASN A 175 -15.08 -4.00 29.29
C ASN A 175 -14.48 -4.32 27.92
N ASN A 176 -15.14 -3.93 26.83
CA ASN A 176 -14.60 -4.13 25.48
C ASN A 176 -13.35 -3.29 25.24
N LEU A 177 -13.28 -2.06 25.76
CA LEU A 177 -12.07 -1.25 25.68
C LEU A 177 -10.93 -1.90 26.45
N ILE A 178 -11.16 -2.30 27.71
CA ILE A 178 -10.16 -2.96 28.55
C ILE A 178 -9.62 -4.22 27.87
N ASN A 179 -10.51 -5.10 27.39
CA ASN A 179 -10.11 -6.36 26.74
C ASN A 179 -9.28 -6.12 25.47
N ARG A 180 -9.65 -5.13 24.65
CA ARG A 180 -8.93 -4.82 23.40
C ARG A 180 -7.54 -4.24 23.66
N PHE A 181 -7.41 -3.36 24.64
CA PHE A 181 -6.10 -2.82 25.03
C PHE A 181 -5.22 -3.90 25.67
N GLN A 182 -5.78 -4.76 26.51
CA GLN A 182 -5.07 -5.90 27.09
C GLN A 182 -4.57 -6.88 26.04
N ALA A 183 -5.35 -7.12 24.97
CA ALA A 183 -4.95 -7.99 23.86
C ALA A 183 -3.68 -7.52 23.12
N VAL A 184 -3.30 -6.24 23.24
CA VAL A 184 -2.05 -5.67 22.72
C VAL A 184 -1.06 -5.31 23.84
N GLY A 185 -1.26 -5.82 25.05
CA GLY A 185 -0.34 -5.65 26.18
C GLY A 185 -0.45 -4.32 26.92
N LEU A 186 -1.54 -3.56 26.73
CA LEU A 186 -1.79 -2.29 27.42
C LEU A 186 -2.76 -2.49 28.58
N SER A 187 -2.43 -1.92 29.75
CA SER A 187 -3.28 -1.99 30.94
C SER A 187 -4.52 -1.07 30.82
N ALA A 188 -5.49 -1.23 31.73
CA ALA A 188 -6.60 -0.30 31.85
C ALA A 188 -6.14 1.15 32.12
N LYS A 189 -5.04 1.32 32.86
CA LYS A 189 -4.41 2.63 33.10
C LYS A 189 -3.85 3.23 31.81
N ASP A 190 -3.13 2.42 31.01
CA ASP A 190 -2.61 2.83 29.71
C ASP A 190 -3.75 3.21 28.75
N MET A 191 -4.86 2.45 28.77
CA MET A 191 -6.08 2.74 28.00
C MET A 191 -6.72 4.07 28.37
N VAL A 192 -6.91 4.36 29.67
CA VAL A 192 -7.49 5.63 30.12
C VAL A 192 -6.56 6.80 29.76
N ALA A 193 -5.24 6.63 29.93
CA ALA A 193 -4.26 7.64 29.54
C ALA A 193 -4.29 7.90 28.02
N LEU A 194 -4.20 6.87 27.18
CA LEU A 194 -4.21 7.03 25.71
C LEU A 194 -5.52 7.61 25.18
N SER A 195 -6.66 7.26 25.79
CA SER A 195 -7.95 7.91 25.49
C SER A 195 -7.93 9.42 25.74
N GLY A 196 -7.08 9.90 26.65
CA GLY A 196 -6.86 11.32 26.90
C GLY A 196 -6.40 12.11 25.68
N SER A 197 -5.83 11.45 24.66
CA SER A 197 -5.52 12.10 23.37
C SER A 197 -6.74 12.71 22.67
N HIS A 198 -7.97 12.31 23.02
CA HIS A 198 -9.20 12.93 22.57
C HIS A 198 -9.41 14.36 23.13
N THR A 199 -8.49 14.89 23.95
CA THR A 199 -8.41 16.34 24.24
C THR A 199 -8.19 17.19 22.97
N ILE A 200 -7.61 16.61 21.92
CA ILE A 200 -7.40 17.28 20.62
C ILE A 200 -8.19 16.62 19.49
N GLY A 201 -8.60 17.42 18.51
CA GLY A 201 -9.22 16.94 17.29
C GLY A 201 -10.75 16.89 17.32
N GLN A 202 -11.32 16.17 16.36
CA GLN A 202 -12.75 16.20 16.05
C GLN A 202 -13.21 14.85 15.50
N ALA A 203 -14.45 14.48 15.83
CA ALA A 203 -15.14 13.31 15.29
C ALA A 203 -16.21 13.71 14.27
N ARG A 204 -16.55 12.77 13.37
CA ARG A 204 -17.67 12.90 12.45
C ARG A 204 -18.98 12.54 13.13
N CYS A 205 -20.07 13.18 12.70
CA CYS A 205 -21.43 12.94 13.20
C CYS A 205 -21.81 11.45 13.21
N THR A 206 -21.39 10.68 12.21
CA THR A 206 -21.59 9.21 12.17
C THR A 206 -21.04 8.46 13.40
N SER A 207 -20.06 9.01 14.10
CA SER A 207 -19.43 8.38 15.27
C SER A 207 -20.15 8.66 16.59
N PHE A 208 -20.90 9.76 16.69
CA PHE A 208 -21.53 10.20 17.95
C PHE A 208 -23.04 10.44 17.87
N ARG A 209 -23.64 10.41 16.66
CA ARG A 209 -25.08 10.66 16.46
C ARG A 209 -25.95 9.84 17.39
N ALA A 210 -25.69 8.52 17.48
CA ALA A 210 -26.47 7.64 18.34
C ALA A 210 -26.44 8.09 19.81
N ARG A 211 -25.30 8.58 20.30
CA ARG A 211 -25.15 9.03 21.69
C ARG A 211 -25.95 10.30 21.97
N ILE A 212 -25.81 11.31 21.12
CA ILE A 212 -26.44 12.63 21.36
C ILE A 212 -27.97 12.60 21.29
N TYR A 213 -28.57 11.54 20.74
CA TYR A 213 -30.03 11.38 20.65
C TYR A 213 -30.61 10.32 21.60
N ASN A 214 -29.85 9.28 21.97
CA ASN A 214 -30.40 8.12 22.67
C ASN A 214 -29.84 7.90 24.09
N ASP A 215 -28.66 8.43 24.41
CA ASP A 215 -28.00 8.14 25.69
C ASP A 215 -28.58 9.03 26.80
N ARG A 216 -28.70 8.46 28.01
CA ARG A 216 -29.24 9.18 29.18
C ARG A 216 -28.15 9.79 30.06
N ASN A 217 -26.92 9.32 29.93
CA ASN A 217 -25.74 9.81 30.66
C ASN A 217 -24.98 10.86 29.82
N ILE A 218 -25.71 11.86 29.35
CA ILE A 218 -25.19 13.00 28.58
C ILE A 218 -25.80 14.28 29.12
N ASP A 219 -24.97 15.30 29.30
CA ASP A 219 -25.48 16.64 29.62
C ASP A 219 -26.44 17.12 28.52
N ALA A 220 -27.68 17.45 28.91
CA ALA A 220 -28.75 17.74 27.96
C ALA A 220 -28.46 18.98 27.12
N SER A 221 -27.77 19.99 27.68
CA SER A 221 -27.38 21.19 26.96
C SER A 221 -26.27 20.91 25.95
N PHE A 222 -25.26 20.12 26.34
CA PHE A 222 -24.24 19.62 25.43
C PHE A 222 -24.85 18.79 24.29
N ALA A 223 -25.75 17.86 24.58
CA ALA A 223 -26.45 17.06 23.58
C ALA A 223 -27.15 17.94 22.54
N ARG A 224 -28.00 18.88 23.00
CA ARG A 224 -28.70 19.85 22.14
C ARG A 224 -27.74 20.67 21.26
N SER A 225 -26.61 21.12 21.83
CA SER A 225 -25.60 21.86 21.06
C SER A 225 -25.02 21.02 19.91
N ARG A 226 -24.83 19.71 20.09
CA ARG A 226 -24.29 18.82 19.06
C ARG A 226 -25.34 18.46 18.01
N GLN A 227 -26.60 18.31 18.41
CA GLN A 227 -27.72 18.01 17.51
C GLN A 227 -27.90 19.11 16.44
N SER A 228 -27.62 20.37 16.78
CA SER A 228 -27.72 21.51 15.83
C SER A 228 -26.90 21.33 14.55
N ASN A 229 -25.76 20.63 14.63
CA ASN A 229 -24.86 20.38 13.50
C ASN A 229 -24.75 18.87 13.16
N CYS A 230 -25.61 18.03 13.73
CA CYS A 230 -25.60 16.59 13.51
C CYS A 230 -27.06 16.08 13.48
N PRO A 231 -27.76 16.24 12.33
CA PRO A 231 -29.16 15.90 12.20
C PRO A 231 -29.45 14.43 12.50
N LEU A 232 -30.67 14.16 13.02
CA LEU A 232 -31.12 12.81 13.40
C LEU A 232 -31.15 11.82 12.22
N PRO A 233 -31.66 12.16 11.02
CA PRO A 233 -31.68 11.23 9.91
C PRO A 233 -30.26 10.85 9.46
N ALA A 234 -29.97 9.55 9.36
CA ALA A 234 -28.73 9.06 8.77
C ALA A 234 -28.61 9.52 7.31
N GLY A 235 -27.39 9.81 6.85
CA GLY A 235 -27.14 10.41 5.53
C GLY A 235 -27.22 11.94 5.52
N SER A 236 -27.82 12.58 6.53
CA SER A 236 -27.82 14.03 6.68
C SER A 236 -26.73 14.50 7.66
N GLY A 237 -25.80 15.33 7.17
CA GLY A 237 -24.70 15.86 7.99
C GLY A 237 -23.69 14.81 8.48
N ASP A 238 -23.61 13.63 7.86
CA ASP A 238 -22.70 12.54 8.26
C ASP A 238 -21.21 12.97 8.33
N ASN A 239 -20.84 13.96 7.53
CA ASN A 239 -19.48 14.50 7.48
C ASN A 239 -19.28 15.71 8.39
N ASN A 240 -20.33 16.20 9.06
CA ASN A 240 -20.22 17.30 9.99
C ASN A 240 -19.34 16.90 11.17
N LEU A 241 -18.50 17.83 11.58
CA LEU A 241 -17.48 17.60 12.60
C LEU A 241 -17.90 18.26 13.91
N ALA A 242 -17.60 17.59 15.01
CA ALA A 242 -17.67 18.16 16.34
C ALA A 242 -16.35 17.90 17.09
N PRO A 243 -15.87 18.88 17.87
CA PRO A 243 -14.70 18.70 18.71
C PRO A 243 -14.93 17.62 19.78
N LEU A 244 -13.92 16.79 20.00
CA LEU A 244 -13.91 15.79 21.07
C LEU A 244 -13.80 16.45 22.45
N ASP A 245 -13.02 17.55 22.52
CA ASP A 245 -12.96 18.45 23.66
C ASP A 245 -13.72 19.75 23.38
N VAL A 246 -14.80 19.99 24.13
CA VAL A 246 -15.65 21.17 23.93
C VAL A 246 -14.99 22.48 24.40
N LYS A 247 -13.91 22.42 25.17
CA LYS A 247 -13.23 23.60 25.73
C LYS A 247 -12.02 23.99 24.91
N THR A 248 -11.13 23.04 24.60
CA THR A 248 -9.80 23.33 24.05
C THR A 248 -9.39 22.34 22.93
N PRO A 249 -10.17 22.20 21.85
CA PRO A 249 -9.99 21.12 20.86
C PRO A 249 -8.69 21.15 20.04
N THR A 250 -7.87 22.19 20.20
CA THR A 250 -6.59 22.38 19.51
C THR A 250 -5.41 22.55 20.47
N TYR A 251 -5.58 22.20 21.74
CA TYR A 251 -4.54 22.24 22.75
C TYR A 251 -4.57 20.94 23.56
N PHE A 252 -3.41 20.34 23.79
CA PHE A 252 -3.32 19.07 24.50
C PHE A 252 -3.30 19.34 26.01
N ASP A 253 -4.44 19.16 26.67
CA ASP A 253 -4.58 19.35 28.11
C ASP A 253 -5.47 18.27 28.76
N ASN A 254 -5.94 18.49 29.98
CA ASN A 254 -6.77 17.55 30.72
C ASN A 254 -8.27 17.90 30.74
N ASN A 255 -8.73 18.85 29.92
CA ASN A 255 -10.15 19.21 29.83
C ASN A 255 -11.00 18.05 29.30
N TYR A 256 -10.44 17.15 28.49
CA TYR A 256 -11.07 15.88 28.13
C TYR A 256 -11.67 15.17 29.35
N TYR A 257 -10.89 14.95 30.41
CA TYR A 257 -11.36 14.27 31.62
C TYR A 257 -12.37 15.10 32.40
N LYS A 258 -12.22 16.43 32.45
CA LYS A 258 -13.22 17.33 33.05
C LYS A 258 -14.55 17.25 32.30
N ASN A 259 -14.52 17.13 30.97
CA ASN A 259 -15.72 16.96 30.15
C ASN A 259 -16.41 15.63 30.48
N LEU A 260 -15.66 14.54 30.68
CA LEU A 260 -16.25 13.24 31.04
C LEU A 260 -17.01 13.28 32.38
N ILE A 261 -16.43 13.94 33.40
CA ILE A 261 -17.06 14.12 34.71
C ILE A 261 -18.39 14.89 34.57
N ASN A 262 -18.42 15.88 33.68
CA ASN A 262 -19.63 16.66 33.39
C ASN A 262 -20.58 15.99 32.39
N GLN A 263 -20.38 14.71 32.06
CA GLN A 263 -21.18 13.96 31.08
C GLN A 263 -21.14 14.52 29.63
N GLN A 264 -20.07 15.24 29.31
CA GLN A 264 -19.83 15.92 28.02
C GLN A 264 -18.85 15.15 27.10
N GLY A 265 -18.59 13.85 27.36
CA GLY A 265 -17.76 13.04 26.47
C GLY A 265 -18.44 12.79 25.13
N LEU A 266 -17.86 13.20 24.00
CA LEU A 266 -18.57 13.16 22.71
C LEU A 266 -18.93 11.74 22.27
N LEU A 267 -17.97 10.80 22.36
CA LEU A 267 -18.17 9.41 21.98
C LEU A 267 -18.67 8.60 23.19
N ARG A 268 -19.43 7.53 22.94
CA ARG A 268 -19.83 6.63 24.02
C ARG A 268 -18.61 5.91 24.61
N SER A 269 -17.64 5.52 23.78
CA SER A 269 -16.36 4.94 24.23
C SER A 269 -15.57 5.86 25.16
N ASP A 270 -15.79 7.17 25.08
CA ASP A 270 -15.14 8.14 25.98
C ASP A 270 -15.92 8.23 27.29
N GLN A 271 -17.26 8.39 27.20
CA GLN A 271 -18.09 8.56 28.39
C GLN A 271 -18.08 7.34 29.31
N VAL A 272 -17.94 6.12 28.78
CA VAL A 272 -17.87 4.89 29.60
C VAL A 272 -16.64 4.82 30.51
N LEU A 273 -15.62 5.69 30.32
CA LEU A 273 -14.47 5.77 31.21
C LEU A 273 -14.81 6.40 32.57
N HIS A 274 -15.91 7.17 32.65
CA HIS A 274 -16.43 7.77 33.87
C HIS A 274 -17.95 7.63 33.93
N ASN A 275 -18.42 6.50 34.46
CA ASN A 275 -19.84 6.12 34.48
C ASN A 275 -20.17 5.13 35.60
N GLY A 276 -19.57 5.30 36.78
CA GLY A 276 -19.71 4.40 37.93
C GLY A 276 -18.86 3.13 37.83
N GLY A 277 -17.77 3.17 37.04
CA GLY A 277 -16.95 2.00 36.70
C GLY A 277 -15.59 1.97 37.39
N SER A 278 -14.79 0.95 37.04
CA SER A 278 -13.45 0.72 37.61
C SER A 278 -12.40 1.78 37.22
N THR A 279 -12.71 2.65 36.26
CA THR A 279 -11.81 3.69 35.75
C THR A 279 -12.12 5.11 36.28
N ASP A 280 -13.23 5.28 37.01
CA ASP A 280 -13.71 6.59 37.45
C ASP A 280 -12.66 7.35 38.28
N SER A 281 -12.06 6.69 39.29
CA SER A 281 -11.06 7.30 40.16
C SER A 281 -9.82 7.81 39.41
N LEU A 282 -9.45 7.13 38.32
CA LEU A 282 -8.33 7.53 37.47
C LEU A 282 -8.70 8.72 36.57
N VAL A 283 -9.91 8.74 36.01
CA VAL A 283 -10.44 9.89 35.26
C VAL A 283 -10.49 11.13 36.15
N GLU A 284 -10.99 10.98 37.38
CA GLU A 284 -11.02 12.06 38.35
C GLU A 284 -9.61 12.57 38.71
N GLN A 285 -8.65 11.66 38.93
CA GLN A 285 -7.27 12.02 39.17
C GLN A 285 -6.69 12.85 38.03
N TYR A 286 -6.87 12.42 36.78
CA TYR A 286 -6.37 13.14 35.61
C TYR A 286 -7.08 14.49 35.41
N SER A 287 -8.36 14.61 35.76
CA SER A 287 -9.09 15.88 35.69
C SER A 287 -8.54 16.94 36.66
N ARG A 288 -8.05 16.52 37.84
CA ARG A 288 -7.49 17.38 38.88
C ARG A 288 -6.00 17.64 38.71
N ASN A 289 -5.27 16.71 38.07
CA ASN A 289 -3.82 16.77 37.95
C ASN A 289 -3.34 16.44 36.52
N ALA A 290 -3.11 17.49 35.74
CA ALA A 290 -2.57 17.38 34.38
C ALA A 290 -1.17 16.73 34.34
N GLY A 291 -0.35 16.92 35.39
CA GLY A 291 0.98 16.30 35.48
C GLY A 291 0.91 14.78 35.55
N SER A 292 -0.04 14.24 36.33
CA SER A 292 -0.27 12.79 36.42
C SER A 292 -0.74 12.21 35.08
N PHE A 293 -1.66 12.88 34.40
CA PHE A 293 -2.09 12.50 33.06
C PHE A 293 -0.92 12.49 32.08
N ASN A 294 -0.15 13.58 32.03
CA ASN A 294 0.97 13.74 31.13
C ASN A 294 2.05 12.65 31.31
N ALA A 295 2.36 12.30 32.56
CA ALA A 295 3.34 11.25 32.87
C ALA A 295 2.86 9.87 32.39
N ASP A 296 1.60 9.52 32.68
CA ASP A 296 1.04 8.23 32.29
C ASP A 296 0.79 8.15 30.77
N PHE A 297 0.40 9.24 30.13
CA PHE A 297 0.28 9.33 28.68
C PHE A 297 1.62 9.09 27.99
N ALA A 298 2.70 9.74 28.45
CA ALA A 298 4.05 9.53 27.94
C ALA A 298 4.49 8.06 28.09
N ALA A 299 4.25 7.44 29.25
CA ALA A 299 4.57 6.03 29.48
C ALA A 299 3.74 5.10 28.58
N ALA A 300 2.45 5.37 28.42
CA ALA A 300 1.56 4.57 27.58
C ALA A 300 1.89 4.72 26.08
N MET A 301 2.31 5.91 25.62
CA MET A 301 2.78 6.12 24.25
C MET A 301 4.07 5.32 23.95
N ILE A 302 4.98 5.20 24.92
CA ILE A 302 6.17 4.34 24.77
C ILE A 302 5.75 2.87 24.62
N LYS A 303 4.86 2.38 25.50
CA LYS A 303 4.36 0.99 25.43
C LYS A 303 3.60 0.71 24.13
N MET A 304 2.74 1.65 23.72
CA MET A 304 1.98 1.54 22.47
C MET A 304 2.92 1.46 21.27
N GLY A 305 3.97 2.30 21.24
CA GLY A 305 4.99 2.27 20.19
C GLY A 305 5.78 0.95 20.13
N ASP A 306 5.78 0.16 21.20
CA ASP A 306 6.45 -1.14 21.31
C ASP A 306 5.51 -2.32 20.98
N ILE A 307 4.29 -2.06 20.47
CA ILE A 307 3.37 -3.11 20.03
C ILE A 307 3.92 -3.77 18.75
N ARG A 308 4.37 -5.02 18.90
CA ARG A 308 4.79 -5.93 17.81
C ARG A 308 5.63 -5.24 16.71
N PRO A 309 6.70 -4.50 17.04
CA PRO A 309 7.51 -3.83 16.04
C PRO A 309 8.26 -4.85 15.19
N LEU A 310 8.40 -4.56 13.91
CA LEU A 310 9.33 -5.25 13.05
C LEU A 310 10.73 -4.66 13.24
N THR A 311 11.75 -5.48 13.43
CA THR A 311 13.13 -5.03 13.64
C THR A 311 14.16 -5.93 12.93
N GLY A 312 15.41 -5.47 12.86
CA GLY A 312 16.50 -6.23 12.25
C GLY A 312 16.26 -6.49 10.76
N SER A 313 16.17 -7.77 10.37
CA SER A 313 15.87 -8.23 9.01
C SER A 313 14.38 -8.50 8.75
N ASN A 314 13.53 -8.40 9.78
CA ASN A 314 12.09 -8.57 9.63
C ASN A 314 11.50 -7.27 9.07
N GLY A 315 11.23 -7.21 7.77
CA GLY A 315 10.73 -5.99 7.10
C GLY A 315 11.78 -5.30 6.23
N GLU A 316 11.62 -4.00 5.99
CA GLU A 316 12.54 -3.20 5.16
C GLU A 316 12.59 -1.72 5.56
N ILE A 317 13.38 -0.91 4.85
CA ILE A 317 13.32 0.56 4.92
C ILE A 317 12.78 1.05 3.59
N ARG A 318 11.49 1.43 3.54
CA ARG A 318 10.87 1.90 2.29
C ARG A 318 11.40 3.27 1.92
N LYS A 319 11.68 3.53 0.64
CA LYS A 319 11.97 4.89 0.14
C LYS A 319 10.71 5.74 -0.03
N ASN A 320 9.57 5.07 -0.27
CA ASN A 320 8.26 5.68 -0.39
C ASN A 320 7.31 4.97 0.59
N CYS A 321 6.71 5.72 1.53
CA CYS A 321 5.85 5.13 2.56
C CYS A 321 4.57 4.50 2.03
N ARG A 322 4.24 4.68 0.76
CA ARG A 322 3.06 4.08 0.14
C ARG A 322 3.29 2.73 -0.52
N LYS A 323 4.54 2.36 -0.72
CA LYS A 323 4.89 1.19 -1.54
C LYS A 323 6.02 0.42 -0.88
N VAL A 324 5.86 -0.90 -0.84
CA VAL A 324 6.98 -1.81 -0.57
C VAL A 324 8.10 -1.48 -1.57
N ASN A 325 9.37 -1.52 -1.15
CA ASN A 325 10.41 -1.38 -2.15
C ASN A 325 10.26 -2.54 -3.12
N SER A 326 10.46 -2.27 -4.41
CA SER A 326 10.71 -3.35 -5.34
C SER A 326 11.88 -4.15 -4.77
N THR A 327 11.66 -5.42 -4.42
CA THR A 327 12.76 -6.38 -4.41
C THR A 327 13.51 -6.13 -5.70
N SER A 328 14.84 -6.08 -5.67
CA SER A 328 15.66 -5.90 -6.86
C SER A 328 15.39 -7.03 -7.87
N SER A 329 14.23 -7.01 -8.53
CA SER A 329 14.02 -7.51 -9.86
C SER A 329 15.08 -6.77 -10.64
N ALA A 330 16.07 -7.51 -11.13
CA ALA A 330 17.14 -6.96 -11.93
C ALA A 330 16.54 -5.93 -12.88
N GLN A 331 16.86 -4.65 -12.68
CA GLN A 331 16.37 -3.62 -13.57
C GLN A 331 16.89 -4.00 -14.96
N LEU A 332 15.98 -4.11 -15.93
CA LEU A 332 16.37 -4.42 -17.31
C LEU A 332 17.40 -3.38 -17.74
N THR A 333 18.59 -3.85 -18.12
CA THR A 333 19.68 -3.00 -18.60
C THR A 333 19.85 -3.21 -20.09
N THR A 334 19.97 -2.12 -20.83
CA THR A 334 20.37 -2.19 -22.24
C THR A 334 21.72 -2.88 -22.34
N GLY A 335 21.81 -3.91 -23.18
CA GLY A 335 23.04 -4.69 -23.33
C GLY A 335 23.29 -5.71 -22.21
N PHE A 336 22.28 -6.11 -21.44
CA PHE A 336 22.38 -7.19 -20.45
C PHE A 336 23.09 -8.44 -21.00
N TYR A 337 22.69 -8.89 -22.19
CA TYR A 337 23.29 -10.04 -22.86
C TYR A 337 24.59 -9.73 -23.62
N SER A 338 25.00 -8.46 -23.74
CA SER A 338 26.20 -8.08 -24.50
C SER A 338 27.48 -8.68 -23.92
N LYS A 339 27.49 -9.03 -22.62
CA LYS A 339 28.61 -9.71 -21.97
C LYS A 339 28.36 -11.20 -21.72
N THR A 340 27.14 -11.57 -21.35
CA THR A 340 26.79 -12.93 -20.90
C THR A 340 26.35 -13.86 -22.03
N CYS A 341 25.76 -13.33 -23.09
CA CYS A 341 25.37 -14.09 -24.29
C CYS A 341 25.35 -13.18 -25.54
N PRO A 342 26.53 -12.78 -26.07
CA PRO A 342 26.61 -11.83 -27.18
C PRO A 342 25.89 -12.29 -28.45
N LYS A 343 25.72 -13.61 -28.62
CA LYS A 343 25.05 -14.22 -29.78
C LYS A 343 23.52 -14.19 -29.70
N VAL A 344 22.90 -13.86 -28.55
CA VAL A 344 21.45 -13.96 -28.38
C VAL A 344 20.69 -13.15 -29.42
N PHE A 345 21.07 -11.89 -29.65
CA PHE A 345 20.37 -11.00 -30.57
C PHE A 345 20.47 -11.50 -32.02
N HIS A 346 21.62 -12.05 -32.40
CA HIS A 346 21.80 -12.64 -33.72
C HIS A 346 20.93 -13.89 -33.88
N THR A 347 20.95 -14.79 -32.90
CA THR A 347 20.18 -16.04 -32.90
C THR A 347 18.67 -15.76 -32.96
N VAL A 348 18.16 -14.92 -32.05
CA VAL A 348 16.76 -14.48 -32.02
C VAL A 348 16.37 -13.84 -33.36
N GLY A 349 17.17 -12.88 -33.83
CA GLY A 349 16.92 -12.17 -35.09
C GLY A 349 16.90 -13.09 -36.30
N SER A 350 17.75 -14.12 -36.35
CA SER A 350 17.78 -15.10 -37.44
C SER A 350 16.49 -15.93 -37.50
N VAL A 351 16.03 -16.44 -36.35
CA VAL A 351 14.78 -17.20 -36.27
C VAL A 351 13.59 -16.34 -36.64
N VAL A 352 13.51 -15.11 -36.10
CA VAL A 352 12.43 -14.17 -36.43
C VAL A 352 12.42 -13.83 -37.92
N ARG A 353 13.57 -13.52 -38.54
CA ARG A 353 13.64 -13.24 -39.99
C ARG A 353 13.19 -14.43 -40.83
N SER A 354 13.58 -15.64 -40.45
CA SER A 354 13.15 -16.88 -41.13
C SER A 354 11.64 -17.11 -41.00
N ALA A 355 11.07 -16.84 -39.82
CA ALA A 355 9.63 -16.97 -39.61
C ALA A 355 8.84 -15.91 -40.40
N VAL A 356 9.32 -14.66 -40.43
CA VAL A 356 8.71 -13.55 -41.18
C VAL A 356 8.83 -13.76 -42.70
N SER A 357 9.92 -14.34 -43.20
CA SER A 357 10.04 -14.62 -44.64
C SER A 357 9.08 -15.70 -45.12
N LYS A 358 8.79 -16.70 -44.28
CA LYS A 358 7.78 -17.74 -44.53
C LYS A 358 6.36 -17.20 -44.40
N GLU A 359 6.12 -16.32 -43.43
CA GLU A 359 4.82 -15.75 -43.14
C GLU A 359 4.97 -14.28 -42.75
N LYS A 360 4.77 -13.36 -43.71
CA LYS A 360 4.99 -11.91 -43.49
C LYS A 360 4.26 -11.35 -42.26
N ARG A 361 3.07 -11.89 -41.94
CA ARG A 361 2.27 -11.50 -40.77
C ARG A 361 2.83 -11.99 -39.42
N MET A 362 3.87 -12.82 -39.41
CA MET A 362 4.48 -13.32 -38.18
C MET A 362 5.12 -12.20 -37.36
N GLY A 363 5.69 -11.17 -38.01
CA GLY A 363 6.29 -10.04 -37.29
C GLY A 363 5.26 -9.28 -36.44
N ALA A 364 4.10 -8.98 -37.02
CA ALA A 364 2.97 -8.41 -36.30
C ALA A 364 2.46 -9.32 -35.18
N SER A 365 2.44 -10.64 -35.43
CA SER A 365 1.98 -11.62 -34.44
C SER A 365 2.90 -11.69 -33.21
N LEU A 366 4.22 -11.67 -33.41
CA LEU A 366 5.21 -11.68 -32.33
C LEU A 366 5.19 -10.37 -31.53
N LEU A 367 4.98 -9.23 -32.19
CA LEU A 367 4.82 -7.95 -31.49
C LEU A 367 3.55 -7.94 -30.63
N ARG A 368 2.44 -8.48 -31.16
CA ARG A 368 1.17 -8.62 -30.42
C ARG A 368 1.33 -9.56 -29.21
N LEU A 369 2.04 -10.68 -29.38
CA LEU A 369 2.37 -11.61 -28.30
C LEU A 369 3.13 -10.90 -27.17
N HIS A 370 4.17 -10.13 -27.51
CA HIS A 370 4.91 -9.33 -26.53
C HIS A 370 4.04 -8.27 -25.82
N PHE A 371 3.18 -7.57 -26.57
CA PHE A 371 2.30 -6.56 -26.01
C PHE A 371 1.30 -7.15 -25.02
N HIS A 372 0.72 -8.31 -25.34
CA HIS A 372 -0.23 -8.97 -24.47
C HIS A 372 0.43 -9.44 -23.16
N ASP A 373 1.61 -10.06 -23.23
CA ASP A 373 2.40 -10.47 -22.04
C ASP A 373 2.73 -9.28 -21.12
N CYS A 374 3.17 -8.17 -21.72
CA CYS A 374 3.56 -6.98 -21.00
C CYS A 374 2.41 -6.25 -20.32
N PHE A 375 1.25 -6.19 -20.96
CA PHE A 375 0.11 -5.46 -20.42
C PHE A 375 -0.65 -6.25 -19.36
N VAL A 376 -0.66 -7.59 -19.44
CA VAL A 376 -1.38 -8.44 -18.48
C VAL A 376 -0.60 -8.58 -17.17
N ASN A 377 0.66 -9.02 -17.22
CA ASN A 377 1.44 -9.30 -16.00
C ASN A 377 2.91 -8.82 -16.05
N GLY A 378 3.19 -7.71 -16.74
CA GLY A 378 4.49 -7.03 -16.60
C GLY A 378 5.67 -7.70 -17.30
N CYS A 379 5.43 -8.35 -18.44
CA CYS A 379 6.44 -8.92 -19.34
C CYS A 379 7.20 -10.11 -18.72
N ASP A 380 6.52 -10.97 -17.97
CA ASP A 380 7.12 -12.08 -17.22
C ASP A 380 7.13 -13.41 -18.00
N GLY A 381 6.61 -13.41 -19.23
CA GLY A 381 6.52 -14.59 -20.09
C GLY A 381 5.36 -15.54 -19.74
N SER A 382 4.43 -15.13 -18.86
CA SER A 382 3.28 -15.97 -18.48
C SER A 382 2.39 -16.34 -19.67
N ILE A 383 2.37 -15.53 -20.74
CA ILE A 383 1.57 -15.77 -21.94
C ILE A 383 1.92 -17.09 -22.66
N LEU A 384 3.12 -17.62 -22.41
CA LEU A 384 3.62 -18.83 -23.05
C LEU A 384 3.15 -20.12 -22.34
N LEU A 385 2.60 -20.01 -21.12
CA LEU A 385 2.20 -21.14 -20.31
C LEU A 385 0.91 -21.79 -20.83
N ASP A 386 0.95 -23.11 -21.05
CA ASP A 386 -0.20 -23.95 -21.35
C ASP A 386 -1.03 -24.26 -20.08
N ASP A 387 -2.26 -24.73 -20.27
CA ASP A 387 -3.11 -25.22 -19.19
C ASP A 387 -2.48 -26.46 -18.52
N THR A 388 -2.60 -26.55 -17.20
CA THR A 388 -2.24 -27.73 -16.41
C THR A 388 -3.43 -28.19 -15.57
N SER A 389 -3.31 -29.33 -14.90
CA SER A 389 -4.31 -29.79 -13.93
C SER A 389 -4.52 -28.83 -12.75
N SER A 390 -3.58 -27.91 -12.51
CA SER A 390 -3.55 -27.03 -11.34
C SER A 390 -3.85 -25.55 -11.67
N PHE A 391 -3.79 -25.15 -12.94
CA PHE A 391 -4.13 -23.79 -13.38
C PHE A 391 -4.41 -23.74 -14.90
N THR A 392 -5.26 -22.81 -15.34
CA THR A 392 -5.41 -22.47 -16.76
C THR A 392 -4.33 -21.45 -17.13
N GLY A 393 -3.57 -21.75 -18.18
CA GLY A 393 -2.52 -20.90 -18.69
C GLY A 393 -3.08 -19.67 -19.39
N GLU A 394 -2.29 -18.60 -19.45
CA GLU A 394 -2.71 -17.36 -20.10
C GLU A 394 -2.94 -17.54 -21.62
N LYS A 395 -2.29 -18.54 -22.22
CA LYS A 395 -2.37 -18.88 -23.63
C LYS A 395 -3.79 -19.19 -24.11
N THR A 396 -4.62 -19.77 -23.25
CA THR A 396 -6.01 -20.18 -23.56
C THR A 396 -7.07 -19.19 -23.08
N SER A 397 -6.66 -18.10 -22.41
CA SER A 397 -7.56 -17.04 -21.92
C SER A 397 -8.35 -16.37 -23.05
N PHE A 398 -9.54 -15.83 -22.75
CA PHE A 398 -10.43 -15.22 -23.76
C PHE A 398 -9.74 -14.13 -24.61
N ALA A 399 -8.85 -13.34 -24.01
CA ALA A 399 -8.15 -12.27 -24.71
C ALA A 399 -7.07 -12.76 -25.69
N ASN A 400 -6.54 -13.96 -25.47
CA ASN A 400 -5.40 -14.53 -26.20
C ASN A 400 -5.78 -15.69 -27.13
N ASN A 401 -6.81 -16.44 -26.76
CA ASN A 401 -7.31 -17.59 -27.51
C ASN A 401 -7.74 -17.18 -28.92
N ASN A 402 -7.11 -17.79 -29.94
CA ASN A 402 -7.27 -17.47 -31.37
C ASN A 402 -6.93 -16.03 -31.81
N SER A 403 -6.40 -15.22 -30.89
CA SER A 403 -6.06 -13.79 -31.02
C SER A 403 -4.55 -13.56 -31.13
N VAL A 404 -3.74 -14.43 -30.51
CA VAL A 404 -2.28 -14.35 -30.48
C VAL A 404 -1.65 -15.56 -31.18
N ARG A 405 -0.51 -15.37 -31.85
CA ARG A 405 0.21 -16.39 -32.64
C ARG A 405 1.73 -16.24 -32.45
N GLY A 406 2.49 -17.26 -32.85
CA GLY A 406 3.95 -17.22 -32.82
C GLY A 406 4.59 -17.97 -31.65
N TYR A 407 3.81 -18.68 -30.83
CA TYR A 407 4.31 -19.52 -29.73
C TYR A 407 5.42 -20.47 -30.18
N ASN A 408 5.19 -21.19 -31.29
CA ASN A 408 6.16 -22.10 -31.89
C ASN A 408 7.48 -21.42 -32.32
N VAL A 409 7.43 -20.13 -32.68
CA VAL A 409 8.62 -19.35 -33.03
C VAL A 409 9.40 -19.00 -31.76
N ILE A 410 8.71 -18.67 -30.67
CA ILE A 410 9.33 -18.44 -29.35
C ILE A 410 9.96 -19.73 -28.81
N ASP A 411 9.30 -20.87 -28.98
CA ASP A 411 9.84 -22.19 -28.59
C ASP A 411 11.13 -22.54 -29.36
N ASP A 412 11.15 -22.31 -30.69
CA ASP A 412 12.34 -22.49 -31.53
C ASP A 412 13.47 -21.53 -31.13
N ILE A 413 13.13 -20.27 -30.82
CA ILE A 413 14.08 -19.29 -30.28
C ILE A 413 14.68 -19.81 -28.98
N LYS A 414 13.87 -20.23 -28.01
CA LYS A 414 14.33 -20.74 -26.72
C LYS A 414 15.27 -21.93 -26.91
N SER A 415 14.85 -22.92 -27.71
CA SER A 415 15.67 -24.10 -28.02
C SER A 415 17.03 -23.73 -28.61
N LYS A 416 17.07 -22.77 -29.55
CA LYS A 416 18.31 -22.33 -30.19
C LYS A 416 19.18 -21.47 -29.29
N VAL A 417 18.57 -20.62 -28.45
CA VAL A 417 19.31 -19.79 -27.49
C VAL A 417 19.98 -20.67 -26.45
N GLU A 418 19.31 -21.69 -25.91
CA GLU A 418 19.93 -22.57 -24.91
C GLU A 418 21.07 -23.42 -25.46
N LYS A 419 21.07 -23.71 -26.76
CA LYS A 419 22.21 -24.33 -27.44
C LYS A 419 23.42 -23.40 -27.54
N VAL A 420 23.20 -22.10 -27.75
CA VAL A 420 24.30 -21.13 -27.92
C VAL A 420 24.74 -20.47 -26.61
N CYS A 421 23.87 -20.46 -25.60
CA CYS A 421 24.05 -19.76 -24.32
C CYS A 421 23.36 -20.53 -23.17
N PRO A 422 23.88 -21.70 -22.79
CA PRO A 422 23.23 -22.56 -21.79
C PRO A 422 23.13 -21.86 -20.43
N GLY A 423 21.93 -21.85 -19.85
CA GLY A 423 21.67 -21.34 -18.50
C GLY A 423 21.71 -19.82 -18.36
N VAL A 424 21.73 -19.07 -19.47
CA VAL A 424 21.79 -17.59 -19.49
C VAL A 424 20.40 -16.96 -19.70
N VAL A 425 19.43 -17.68 -20.25
CA VAL A 425 18.05 -17.21 -20.38
C VAL A 425 17.34 -17.32 -19.02
N SER A 426 16.58 -16.28 -18.66
CA SER A 426 15.91 -16.16 -17.36
C SER A 426 15.06 -17.40 -17.02
N ARG A 427 14.86 -17.63 -15.71
CA ARG A 427 13.83 -18.55 -15.22
C ARG A 427 12.47 -18.06 -15.73
N ASP A 428 11.76 -18.91 -16.46
CA ASP A 428 10.38 -18.65 -16.86
C ASP A 428 9.48 -18.53 -15.62
N SER A 429 8.41 -17.76 -15.72
CA SER A 429 7.35 -17.78 -14.71
C SER A 429 6.84 -19.23 -14.53
N LYS A 430 6.71 -19.68 -13.28
CA LYS A 430 6.26 -21.05 -12.95
C LYS A 430 4.76 -21.15 -12.64
N SER A 431 4.04 -20.04 -12.76
CA SER A 431 2.62 -19.96 -12.43
C SER A 431 1.95 -18.86 -13.25
N ALA A 432 0.82 -19.18 -13.88
CA ALA A 432 -0.10 -18.19 -14.45
C ALA A 432 -1.31 -18.02 -13.50
N SER A 433 -1.73 -16.78 -13.21
CA SER A 433 -2.99 -16.51 -12.50
C SER A 433 -4.07 -16.06 -13.47
N LEU A 434 -5.15 -16.84 -13.57
CA LEU A 434 -6.35 -16.53 -14.36
C LEU A 434 -7.04 -15.20 -13.99
N SER A 435 -6.83 -14.71 -12.76
CA SER A 435 -7.40 -13.43 -12.32
C SER A 435 -6.88 -12.24 -13.13
N ASP A 436 -5.66 -12.35 -13.66
CA ASP A 436 -4.94 -11.22 -14.27
C ASP A 436 -5.27 -11.12 -15.76
N ALA A 437 -5.45 -12.25 -16.46
CA ALA A 437 -5.85 -12.30 -17.87
C ALA A 437 -7.33 -11.90 -18.12
N ASN A 438 -8.23 -12.11 -17.14
CA ASN A 438 -9.66 -11.81 -17.25
C ASN A 438 -10.07 -10.44 -16.65
N SER A 439 -9.12 -9.67 -16.13
CA SER A 439 -9.34 -8.37 -15.44
C SER A 439 -9.73 -7.20 -16.35
N GLY A 440 -9.92 -7.43 -17.66
CA GLY A 440 -10.14 -6.36 -18.63
C GLY A 440 -8.94 -5.42 -18.78
N VAL A 441 -7.73 -5.88 -18.43
CA VAL A 441 -6.47 -5.11 -18.48
C VAL A 441 -6.05 -4.78 -19.91
N ILE A 442 -6.30 -5.67 -20.87
CA ILE A 442 -6.16 -5.37 -22.29
C ILE A 442 -7.33 -4.49 -22.74
N PRO A 443 -7.09 -3.28 -23.28
CA PRO A 443 -8.18 -2.39 -23.67
C PRO A 443 -9.02 -3.03 -24.79
N PRO A 444 -10.35 -3.16 -24.63
CA PRO A 444 -11.19 -3.57 -25.74
C PRO A 444 -11.12 -2.53 -26.88
N PRO A 445 -11.40 -2.94 -28.14
CA PRO A 445 -11.41 -2.03 -29.29
C PRO A 445 -12.34 -0.81 -29.15
N SER A 446 -13.32 -0.88 -28.25
CA SER A 446 -14.29 0.18 -27.92
C SER A 446 -13.85 1.12 -26.77
N SER A 447 -12.62 0.99 -26.28
CA SER A 447 -12.13 1.80 -25.15
C SER A 447 -12.09 3.29 -25.48
N THR A 448 -12.56 4.13 -24.57
CA THR A 448 -12.43 5.59 -24.69
C THR A 448 -10.98 6.04 -24.53
N LEU A 449 -10.62 7.18 -25.10
CA LEU A 449 -9.27 7.75 -24.98
C LEU A 449 -8.85 7.97 -23.52
N SER A 450 -9.79 8.38 -22.66
CA SER A 450 -9.57 8.53 -21.22
C SER A 450 -9.22 7.20 -20.55
N ASN A 451 -9.91 6.12 -20.92
CA ASN A 451 -9.64 4.77 -20.43
C ASN A 451 -8.24 4.29 -20.88
N LEU A 452 -7.92 4.47 -22.17
CA LEU A 452 -6.60 4.12 -22.73
C LEU A 452 -5.46 4.86 -22.02
N ARG A 453 -5.60 6.17 -21.78
CA ARG A 453 -4.59 6.97 -21.05
C ARG A 453 -4.40 6.48 -19.62
N ASN A 454 -5.48 6.15 -18.92
CA ASN A 454 -5.39 5.68 -17.54
C ASN A 454 -4.68 4.32 -17.46
N ARG A 455 -4.93 3.42 -18.40
CA ARG A 455 -4.26 2.11 -18.46
C ARG A 455 -2.78 2.22 -18.80
N PHE A 456 -2.41 3.03 -19.78
CA PHE A 456 -1.00 3.27 -20.11
C PHE A 456 -0.26 3.88 -18.93
N ARG A 457 -0.87 4.83 -18.21
CA ARG A 457 -0.29 5.39 -16.97
C ARG A 457 -0.12 4.34 -15.88
N ALA A 458 -1.06 3.39 -15.75
CA ALA A 458 -0.98 2.33 -14.75
C ALA A 458 0.26 1.43 -14.93
N VAL A 459 0.74 1.27 -16.17
CA VAL A 459 1.98 0.54 -16.50
C VAL A 459 3.18 1.47 -16.73
N GLY A 460 3.09 2.75 -16.33
CA GLY A 460 4.20 3.71 -16.39
C GLY A 460 4.47 4.33 -17.76
N LEU A 461 3.57 4.17 -18.74
CA LEU A 461 3.70 4.73 -20.09
C LEU A 461 3.00 6.09 -20.23
N SER A 462 3.61 6.97 -21.01
CA SER A 462 3.09 8.31 -21.28
C SER A 462 2.02 8.33 -22.37
N THR A 463 1.36 9.47 -22.54
CA THR A 463 0.43 9.67 -23.68
C THR A 463 1.17 9.67 -25.02
N LYS A 464 2.45 10.05 -25.06
CA LYS A 464 3.28 9.96 -26.26
C LYS A 464 3.52 8.50 -26.63
N ASP A 465 3.79 7.66 -25.63
CA ASP A 465 3.98 6.22 -25.82
C ASP A 465 2.69 5.54 -26.26
N LEU A 466 1.53 5.97 -25.72
CA LEU A 466 0.22 5.53 -26.20
C LEU A 466 0.06 5.77 -27.70
N VAL A 467 0.35 6.98 -28.18
CA VAL A 467 0.24 7.30 -29.62
C VAL A 467 1.20 6.46 -30.45
N ALA A 468 2.47 6.35 -30.03
CA ALA A 468 3.48 5.60 -30.74
C ALA A 468 3.14 4.09 -30.82
N LEU A 469 2.78 3.48 -29.69
CA LEU A 469 2.46 2.06 -29.61
C LEU A 469 1.13 1.73 -30.27
N SER A 470 0.15 2.65 -30.27
CA SER A 470 -1.10 2.46 -31.03
C SER A 470 -0.86 2.42 -32.55
N GLY A 471 0.22 3.04 -33.03
CA GLY A 471 0.67 2.97 -34.42
C GLY A 471 1.06 1.55 -34.85
N ALA A 472 1.40 0.66 -33.91
CA ALA A 472 1.70 -0.74 -34.22
C ALA A 472 0.49 -1.51 -34.78
N HIS A 473 -0.74 -0.99 -34.65
CA HIS A 473 -1.90 -1.57 -35.33
C HIS A 473 -1.80 -1.51 -36.87
N THR A 474 -0.93 -0.68 -37.45
CA THR A 474 -0.68 -0.64 -38.90
C THR A 474 -0.08 -1.94 -39.43
N ILE A 475 0.64 -2.69 -38.59
CA ILE A 475 1.25 -3.96 -38.96
C ILE A 475 0.36 -5.10 -38.46
N GLY A 476 -0.47 -5.69 -39.34
CA GLY A 476 -1.28 -6.87 -39.01
C GLY A 476 -2.62 -6.95 -39.76
N GLN A 477 -3.49 -7.86 -39.30
CA GLN A 477 -4.87 -7.99 -39.76
C GLN A 477 -5.81 -8.10 -38.56
N ALA A 478 -6.93 -7.41 -38.59
CA ALA A 478 -8.01 -7.61 -37.63
C ALA A 478 -9.14 -8.45 -38.23
N ARG A 479 -9.89 -9.15 -37.37
CA ARG A 479 -11.13 -9.80 -37.77
C ARG A 479 -12.19 -8.74 -37.99
N CYS A 480 -13.02 -8.91 -39.02
CA CYS A 480 -14.11 -7.96 -39.26
C CYS A 480 -14.97 -7.72 -38.00
N THR A 481 -15.28 -8.78 -37.24
CA THR A 481 -16.06 -8.72 -36.00
C THR A 481 -15.54 -7.72 -34.97
N THR A 482 -14.24 -7.45 -34.91
CA THR A 482 -13.66 -6.58 -33.87
C THR A 482 -13.81 -5.08 -34.16
N PHE A 483 -14.09 -4.70 -35.41
CA PHE A 483 -14.19 -3.28 -35.81
C PHE A 483 -15.42 -2.94 -36.66
N ARG A 484 -16.23 -3.94 -37.03
CA ARG A 484 -17.43 -3.76 -37.87
C ARG A 484 -18.39 -2.72 -37.30
N ALA A 485 -18.68 -2.76 -36.00
CA ALA A 485 -19.55 -1.76 -35.36
C ALA A 485 -19.04 -0.33 -35.56
N ARG A 486 -17.73 -0.10 -35.47
CA ARG A 486 -17.13 1.22 -35.71
C ARG A 486 -17.25 1.63 -37.17
N VAL A 487 -16.95 0.73 -38.10
CA VAL A 487 -16.98 1.04 -39.54
C VAL A 487 -18.39 1.29 -40.06
N TYR A 488 -19.43 0.67 -39.47
CA TYR A 488 -20.81 0.82 -39.91
C TYR A 488 -21.62 1.85 -39.12
N ASN A 489 -21.33 2.06 -37.82
CA ASN A 489 -22.19 2.85 -36.93
C ASN A 489 -21.55 4.15 -36.40
N ASP A 490 -20.23 4.33 -36.52
CA ASP A 490 -19.56 5.57 -36.10
C ASP A 490 -19.66 6.63 -37.21
N THR A 491 -20.26 7.77 -36.93
CA THR A 491 -20.40 8.88 -37.89
C THR A 491 -19.16 9.75 -37.98
N ASN A 492 -18.19 9.58 -37.06
CA ASN A 492 -16.95 10.37 -37.02
C ASN A 492 -15.79 9.71 -37.77
N ILE A 493 -16.03 8.58 -38.43
CA ILE A 493 -15.02 7.88 -39.23
C ILE A 493 -14.92 8.53 -40.61
N ASP A 494 -13.70 8.62 -41.15
CA ASP A 494 -13.50 9.09 -42.53
C ASP A 494 -14.30 8.21 -43.52
N ALA A 495 -15.07 8.85 -44.40
CA ALA A 495 -16.00 8.17 -45.29
C ALA A 495 -15.28 7.27 -46.31
N SER A 496 -14.09 7.67 -46.78
CA SER A 496 -13.30 6.89 -47.74
C SER A 496 -12.69 5.66 -47.08
N PHE A 497 -12.17 5.82 -45.86
CA PHE A 497 -11.67 4.73 -45.03
C PHE A 497 -12.79 3.74 -44.68
N ALA A 498 -13.96 4.23 -44.26
CA ALA A 498 -15.10 3.37 -43.97
C ALA A 498 -15.55 2.60 -45.20
N LYS A 499 -15.63 3.24 -46.37
CA LYS A 499 -15.98 2.57 -47.64
C LYS A 499 -15.01 1.45 -47.99
N LEU A 500 -13.70 1.70 -47.90
CA LEU A 500 -12.65 0.70 -48.13
C LEU A 500 -12.74 -0.47 -47.14
N ARG A 501 -13.03 -0.19 -45.87
CA ARG A 501 -13.17 -1.23 -44.85
C ARG A 501 -14.43 -2.06 -45.04
N ARG A 502 -15.55 -1.46 -45.44
CA ARG A 502 -16.81 -2.15 -45.73
C ARG A 502 -16.71 -3.08 -46.93
N SER A 503 -15.95 -2.72 -47.97
CA SER A 503 -15.75 -3.62 -49.13
C SER A 503 -14.99 -4.89 -48.75
N ASN A 504 -14.05 -4.78 -47.81
CA ASN A 504 -13.25 -5.92 -47.35
C ASN A 504 -13.93 -6.70 -46.20
N CYS A 505 -14.88 -6.06 -45.50
CA CYS A 505 -15.66 -6.64 -44.39
C CYS A 505 -17.16 -6.38 -44.57
N PRO A 506 -17.81 -7.00 -45.57
CA PRO A 506 -19.25 -6.84 -45.76
C PRO A 506 -20.03 -7.35 -44.54
N LEU A 507 -21.27 -6.88 -44.39
CA LEU A 507 -22.22 -7.46 -43.43
C LEU A 507 -22.47 -8.93 -43.83
N PRO A 508 -22.42 -9.88 -42.88
CA PRO A 508 -22.59 -11.28 -43.22
C PRO A 508 -23.99 -11.55 -43.80
N ALA A 509 -24.06 -12.33 -44.89
CA ALA A 509 -25.24 -13.13 -45.17
C ALA A 509 -25.34 -14.22 -44.08
N ALA A 510 -26.54 -14.73 -43.78
CA ALA A 510 -26.89 -15.42 -42.52
C ALA A 510 -26.06 -16.64 -42.07
N THR A 511 -24.96 -17.04 -42.74
CA THR A 511 -24.02 -18.06 -42.25
C THR A 511 -22.55 -17.77 -42.64
N SER A 512 -21.67 -17.79 -41.63
CA SER A 512 -20.18 -17.73 -41.64
C SER A 512 -19.49 -16.35 -41.49
N ASP A 513 -18.71 -16.19 -40.40
CA ASP A 513 -18.16 -14.91 -39.90
C ASP A 513 -16.65 -15.01 -39.56
N ASN A 514 -15.78 -15.25 -40.56
CA ASN A 514 -14.33 -15.44 -40.32
C ASN A 514 -13.37 -14.66 -41.24
N ASN A 515 -13.84 -13.69 -42.02
CA ASN A 515 -12.96 -12.90 -42.91
C ASN A 515 -12.02 -11.96 -42.11
N ARG A 516 -10.74 -11.90 -42.52
CA ARG A 516 -9.68 -11.05 -41.95
C ARG A 516 -9.20 -10.05 -42.99
N VAL A 517 -8.93 -8.82 -42.58
CA VAL A 517 -8.53 -7.73 -43.49
C VAL A 517 -7.24 -7.05 -42.99
N PRO A 518 -6.23 -6.81 -43.86
CA PRO A 518 -5.01 -6.06 -43.52
C PRO A 518 -5.29 -4.60 -43.18
N PHE A 519 -4.49 -4.00 -42.30
CA PHE A 519 -4.66 -2.61 -41.83
C PHE A 519 -4.18 -1.50 -42.78
N ASP A 520 -3.69 -1.85 -43.97
CA ASP A 520 -3.27 -0.86 -44.99
C ASP A 520 -4.39 0.12 -45.34
#